data_AF-A0A087MEF2-F1
#
_entry.id   AF-A0A087MEF2-F1
#
_cell.length_a   1.000
_cell.length_b   1.000
_cell.length_c   1.000
_cell.angle_alpha   90.00
_cell.angle_beta   90.00
_cell.angle_gamma   90.00
#
_symmetry.space_group_name_H-M   'P 1'
#
loop_
_entity.id
_entity.type
_entity.pdbx_description
1 polymer ?
#
loop_
_entity_poly.entity_id
_entity_poly.type
_entity_poly.pdbx_seq_one_letter_code
_entity_poly.pdbx_strand_id
1 'polypeptide(L)'
;MKPLLKTVIGLCFYLTLIDAKEALSLGSEVKEYDKIFERIAERRVGADVIMLDKLENPFISITTDQQNHDGNETMQPIVYILEATFDQKAKISGTWYKRNETIGSYKLTKITHNSVILQNEIEKKELVIRTKDESNVKIFSK
;
A
#
# COMPACT_ATOMS: atom_id res chain seq x y z
N MET A 1 73.22 -22.61 -31.91
CA MET A 1 72.19 -21.55 -31.92
C MET A 1 70.79 -22.01 -31.49
N LYS A 2 70.30 -23.18 -31.94
CA LYS A 2 68.97 -23.71 -31.56
C LYS A 2 68.71 -23.92 -30.05
N PRO A 3 69.66 -24.40 -29.20
CA PRO A 3 69.39 -24.59 -27.78
C PRO A 3 69.33 -23.28 -27.00
N LEU A 4 70.16 -22.30 -27.40
CA LEU A 4 70.25 -20.97 -26.80
C LEU A 4 68.98 -20.14 -27.07
N LEU A 5 68.39 -20.30 -28.26
CA LEU A 5 67.09 -19.72 -28.58
C LEU A 5 65.96 -20.31 -27.72
N LYS A 6 65.98 -21.64 -27.48
CA LYS A 6 64.98 -22.30 -26.63
C LYS A 6 65.07 -21.85 -25.17
N THR A 7 66.27 -21.65 -24.63
CA THR A 7 66.46 -21.15 -23.26
C THR A 7 66.00 -19.69 -23.13
N VAL A 8 66.24 -18.85 -24.14
CA VAL A 8 65.79 -17.46 -24.13
C VAL A 8 64.26 -17.39 -24.20
N ILE A 9 63.63 -18.17 -25.08
CA ILE A 9 62.16 -18.24 -25.17
C ILE A 9 61.57 -18.72 -23.84
N GLY A 10 62.13 -19.76 -23.23
CA GLY A 10 61.70 -20.25 -21.92
C GLY A 10 61.82 -19.19 -20.81
N LEU A 11 62.90 -18.42 -20.81
CA LEU A 11 63.11 -17.32 -19.85
C LEU A 11 62.09 -16.19 -20.07
N CYS A 12 61.81 -15.82 -21.32
CA CYS A 12 60.78 -14.84 -21.66
C CYS A 12 59.39 -15.30 -21.18
N PHE A 13 59.03 -16.57 -21.37
CA PHE A 13 57.76 -17.10 -20.85
C PHE A 13 57.72 -17.05 -19.31
N TYR A 14 58.82 -17.39 -18.64
CA TYR A 14 58.88 -17.33 -17.19
C TYR A 14 58.72 -15.91 -16.63
N LEU A 15 59.34 -14.91 -17.29
CA LEU A 15 59.18 -13.50 -16.94
C LEU A 15 57.73 -13.05 -17.11
N THR A 16 57.07 -13.39 -18.22
CA THR A 16 55.65 -13.03 -18.44
C THR A 16 54.69 -13.67 -17.43
N LEU A 17 55.02 -14.84 -16.88
CA LEU A 17 54.21 -15.50 -15.85
C LEU A 17 54.32 -14.82 -14.48
N ILE A 18 55.47 -14.21 -14.16
CA ILE A 18 55.66 -13.47 -12.90
C ILE A 18 54.85 -12.18 -12.93
N ASP A 19 54.89 -11.42 -14.04
CA ASP A 19 54.14 -10.17 -14.20
C ASP A 19 52.61 -10.41 -14.15
N ALA A 20 52.12 -11.50 -14.75
CA ALA A 20 50.70 -11.85 -14.74
C ALA A 20 50.15 -12.13 -13.32
N LYS A 21 50.98 -12.62 -12.40
CA LYS A 21 50.58 -12.90 -11.00
C LYS A 21 50.25 -11.61 -10.24
N GLU A 22 50.95 -10.52 -10.51
CA GLU A 22 50.76 -9.23 -9.84
C GLU A 22 49.49 -8.52 -10.34
N ALA A 23 49.18 -8.64 -11.63
CA ALA A 23 47.98 -8.08 -12.24
C ALA A 23 46.66 -8.77 -11.84
N LEU A 24 46.73 -9.97 -11.27
CA LEU A 24 45.57 -10.80 -10.88
C LEU A 24 45.33 -10.81 -9.36
N SER A 25 45.77 -9.77 -8.67
CA SER A 25 45.62 -9.62 -7.22
C SER A 25 44.16 -9.35 -6.80
N LEU A 26 43.30 -10.37 -6.95
CA LEU A 26 41.95 -10.45 -6.34
C LEU A 26 41.99 -10.28 -4.80
N GLY A 27 43.17 -10.42 -4.18
CA GLY A 27 43.35 -10.28 -2.74
C GLY A 27 43.10 -8.87 -2.19
N SER A 28 43.18 -7.80 -3.00
CA SER A 28 42.80 -6.45 -2.56
C SER A 28 41.30 -6.27 -2.49
N GLU A 29 40.57 -6.77 -3.49
CA GLU A 29 39.10 -6.72 -3.54
C GLU A 29 38.49 -7.54 -2.41
N VAL A 30 39.00 -8.76 -2.16
CA VAL A 30 38.56 -9.59 -1.03
C VAL A 30 38.75 -8.89 0.32
N LYS A 31 39.87 -8.19 0.51
CA LYS A 31 40.12 -7.38 1.72
C LYS A 31 39.16 -6.20 1.88
N GLU A 32 38.64 -5.64 0.78
CA GLU A 32 37.61 -4.60 0.85
C GLU A 32 36.27 -5.18 1.29
N TYR A 33 35.92 -6.38 0.79
CA TYR A 33 34.72 -7.09 1.23
C TYR A 33 34.78 -7.49 2.71
N ASP A 34 35.93 -7.97 3.18
CA ASP A 34 36.12 -8.31 4.60
C ASP A 34 35.83 -7.11 5.51
N LYS A 35 36.31 -5.91 5.16
CA LYS A 35 36.02 -4.67 5.90
C LYS A 35 34.53 -4.31 5.91
N ILE A 36 33.83 -4.56 4.81
CA ILE A 36 32.39 -4.32 4.73
C ILE A 36 31.64 -5.31 5.64
N PHE A 37 32.02 -6.59 5.61
CA PHE A 37 31.39 -7.61 6.46
C PHE A 37 31.66 -7.38 7.94
N GLU A 38 32.88 -6.97 8.32
CA GLU A 38 33.19 -6.57 9.69
C GLU A 38 32.29 -5.43 10.17
N ARG A 39 32.12 -4.36 9.36
CA ARG A 39 31.23 -3.24 9.69
C ARG A 39 29.76 -3.67 9.80
N ILE A 40 29.33 -4.64 8.99
CA ILE A 40 27.96 -5.17 9.05
C ILE A 40 27.76 -6.06 10.28
N ALA A 41 28.80 -6.78 10.71
CA ALA A 41 28.78 -7.66 11.88
C ALA A 41 28.75 -6.88 13.20
N GLU A 42 29.10 -5.60 13.20
CA GLU A 42 28.94 -4.72 14.36
C GLU A 42 27.47 -4.68 14.83
N ARG A 43 27.28 -4.80 16.15
CA ARG A 43 25.94 -4.76 16.75
C ARG A 43 25.31 -3.38 16.52
N ARG A 44 24.16 -3.36 15.85
CA ARG A 44 23.33 -2.16 15.71
C ARG A 44 22.76 -1.76 17.07
N VAL A 45 23.06 -0.55 17.51
CA VAL A 45 22.42 0.12 18.64
C VAL A 45 21.45 1.15 18.09
N GLY A 46 20.25 1.21 18.67
CA GLY A 46 19.26 2.23 18.32
C GLY A 46 19.74 3.63 18.70
N ALA A 47 19.14 4.66 18.11
CA ALA A 47 19.41 6.04 18.48
C ALA A 47 18.96 6.30 19.93
N ASP A 48 19.75 7.07 20.67
CA ASP A 48 19.40 7.55 22.01
C ASP A 48 18.20 8.51 21.91
N VAL A 49 17.28 8.45 22.88
CA VAL A 49 16.11 9.35 22.99
C VAL A 49 16.56 10.81 22.98
N ILE A 50 17.68 11.12 23.65
CA ILE A 50 18.26 12.47 23.70
C ILE A 50 18.73 12.93 22.31
N MET A 51 19.16 12.00 21.45
CA MET A 51 19.57 12.29 20.08
C MET A 51 18.36 12.48 19.16
N LEU A 52 17.29 11.70 19.37
CA LEU A 52 16.04 11.82 18.63
C LEU A 52 15.34 13.16 18.90
N ASP A 53 15.31 13.61 20.15
CA ASP A 53 14.68 14.88 20.52
C ASP A 53 15.38 16.11 19.93
N LYS A 54 16.67 15.98 19.61
CA LYS A 54 17.48 17.04 18.98
C LYS A 54 17.48 16.97 17.46
N LEU A 55 16.85 15.95 16.87
CA LEU A 55 16.86 15.76 15.43
C LEU A 55 15.90 16.77 14.79
N GLU A 56 16.43 17.64 13.95
CA GLU A 56 15.61 18.53 13.12
C GLU A 56 14.78 17.69 12.14
N ASN A 57 13.56 18.16 11.86
CA ASN A 57 12.70 17.51 10.88
C ASN A 57 13.36 17.60 9.49
N PRO A 58 13.76 16.46 8.88
CA PRO A 58 14.47 16.47 7.60
C PRO A 58 13.52 16.68 6.41
N PHE A 59 12.22 16.75 6.65
CA PHE A 59 11.20 16.90 5.61
C PHE A 59 10.82 18.36 5.42
N ILE A 60 10.83 18.80 4.17
CA ILE A 60 10.26 20.09 3.78
C ILE A 60 8.73 20.04 3.91
N SER A 61 8.16 20.89 4.77
CA SER A 61 6.71 21.06 4.86
C SER A 61 6.24 21.96 3.71
N ILE A 62 5.73 21.37 2.64
CA ILE A 62 5.05 22.11 1.58
C ILE A 62 3.63 22.35 2.06
N THR A 63 3.34 23.56 2.56
CA THR A 63 1.97 23.98 2.86
C THR A 63 1.24 24.20 1.54
N THR A 64 0.71 23.12 0.98
CA THR A 64 -0.28 23.22 -0.07
C THR A 64 -1.63 23.35 0.64
N ASP A 65 -2.45 24.33 0.28
CA ASP A 65 -3.87 24.41 0.67
C ASP A 65 -4.69 23.27 0.01
N GLN A 66 -4.15 22.06 0.02
CA GLN A 66 -4.83 20.87 -0.41
C GLN A 66 -5.79 20.49 0.71
N GLN A 67 -7.09 20.61 0.42
CA GLN A 67 -8.12 19.87 1.14
C GLN A 67 -7.60 18.47 1.40
N ASN A 68 -7.59 18.08 2.67
CA ASN A 68 -7.18 16.77 3.17
C ASN A 68 -8.01 15.66 2.49
N HIS A 69 -7.62 15.27 1.27
CA HIS A 69 -8.07 14.03 0.66
C HIS A 69 -6.93 13.04 0.88
N ASP A 70 -7.08 12.23 1.90
CA ASP A 70 -6.24 11.06 2.12
C ASP A 70 -6.42 10.14 0.90
N GLY A 71 -5.32 9.82 0.20
CA GLY A 71 -5.33 8.91 -0.94
C GLY A 71 -5.74 7.48 -0.57
N ASN A 72 -5.92 7.22 0.73
CA ASN A 72 -6.38 5.97 1.32
C ASN A 72 -7.80 6.08 1.89
N GLU A 73 -8.62 7.01 1.39
CA GLU A 73 -10.04 7.07 1.72
C GLU A 73 -10.72 5.74 1.39
N THR A 74 -10.99 4.96 2.43
CA THR A 74 -11.97 3.87 2.36
C THR A 74 -13.29 4.54 1.99
N MET A 75 -13.80 4.26 0.79
CA MET A 75 -15.06 4.81 0.29
C MET A 75 -16.11 4.64 1.40
N GLN A 76 -16.54 5.77 1.97
CA GLN A 76 -17.50 5.77 3.06
C GLN A 76 -18.75 5.00 2.60
N PRO A 77 -19.30 4.10 3.43
CA PRO A 77 -20.45 3.31 3.02
C PRO A 77 -21.59 4.26 2.66
N ILE A 78 -22.06 4.19 1.41
CA ILE A 78 -23.16 5.01 0.93
C ILE A 78 -24.42 4.61 1.71
N VAL A 79 -24.93 5.51 2.54
CA VAL A 79 -26.15 5.29 3.32
C VAL A 79 -27.34 5.79 2.51
N TYR A 80 -28.20 4.88 2.08
CA TYR A 80 -29.48 5.22 1.45
C TYR A 80 -30.55 5.45 2.52
N ILE A 81 -31.32 6.53 2.38
CA ILE A 81 -32.41 6.89 3.29
C ILE A 81 -33.72 6.90 2.51
N LEU A 82 -34.67 6.05 2.89
CA LEU A 82 -36.03 6.09 2.35
C LEU A 82 -36.83 7.16 3.08
N GLU A 83 -37.19 8.22 2.36
CA GLU A 83 -37.94 9.36 2.89
C GLU A 83 -39.45 9.17 2.77
N ALA A 84 -39.91 8.63 1.63
CA ALA A 84 -41.32 8.48 1.33
C ALA A 84 -41.55 7.39 0.29
N THR A 85 -42.76 6.85 0.26
CA THR A 85 -43.27 6.12 -0.91
C THR A 85 -44.59 6.72 -1.35
N PHE A 86 -44.83 6.75 -2.66
CA PHE A 86 -46.06 7.28 -3.24
C PHE A 86 -46.29 6.63 -4.59
N ASP A 87 -47.48 6.05 -4.81
CA ASP A 87 -47.90 5.47 -6.08
C ASP A 87 -46.84 4.55 -6.74
N GLN A 88 -46.38 3.55 -6.00
CA GLN A 88 -45.32 2.60 -6.43
C GLN A 88 -43.99 3.27 -6.79
N LYS A 89 -43.75 4.49 -6.31
CA LYS A 89 -42.46 5.18 -6.35
C LYS A 89 -41.92 5.33 -4.94
N ALA A 90 -40.61 5.43 -4.83
CA ALA A 90 -39.91 5.61 -3.58
C ALA A 90 -38.96 6.80 -3.67
N LYS A 91 -39.02 7.70 -2.68
CA LYS A 91 -38.08 8.80 -2.56
C LYS A 91 -36.90 8.35 -1.70
N ILE A 92 -35.76 8.08 -2.33
CA ILE A 92 -34.55 7.60 -1.68
C ILE A 92 -33.46 8.67 -1.83
N SER A 93 -32.93 9.15 -0.70
CA SER A 93 -31.90 10.20 -0.65
C SER A 93 -32.22 11.40 -1.56
N GLY A 94 -33.45 11.93 -1.43
CA GLY A 94 -33.95 13.06 -2.21
C GLY A 94 -34.53 12.74 -3.60
N THR A 95 -34.27 11.56 -4.18
CA THR A 95 -34.63 11.24 -5.57
C THR A 95 -35.76 10.22 -5.65
N TRP A 96 -36.72 10.42 -6.57
CA TRP A 96 -37.83 9.49 -6.81
C TRP A 96 -37.44 8.38 -7.77
N TYR A 97 -37.62 7.14 -7.35
CA TYR A 97 -37.38 5.93 -8.13
C TYR A 97 -38.66 5.10 -8.30
N LYS A 98 -38.79 4.40 -9.42
CA LYS A 98 -39.87 3.44 -9.70
C LYS A 98 -39.38 2.01 -9.51
N ARG A 99 -40.33 1.06 -9.50
CA ARG A 99 -40.01 -0.37 -9.54
C ARG A 99 -39.14 -0.68 -10.77
N ASN A 100 -38.13 -1.53 -10.58
CA ASN A 100 -37.11 -1.94 -11.55
C ASN A 100 -36.07 -0.89 -11.93
N GLU A 101 -36.10 0.32 -11.36
CA GLU A 101 -34.99 1.26 -11.49
C GLU A 101 -33.86 0.88 -10.55
N THR A 102 -32.67 1.44 -10.81
CA THR A 102 -31.44 1.15 -10.09
C THR A 102 -30.97 2.33 -9.26
N ILE A 103 -30.40 2.02 -8.09
CA ILE A 103 -29.73 2.95 -7.19
C ILE A 103 -28.40 2.33 -6.76
N GLY A 104 -27.28 2.95 -7.15
CA GLY A 104 -25.96 2.35 -7.02
C GLY A 104 -25.89 0.98 -7.71
N SER A 105 -25.51 -0.06 -6.97
CA SER A 105 -25.44 -1.44 -7.45
C SER A 105 -26.74 -2.25 -7.26
N TYR A 106 -27.81 -1.64 -6.73
CA TYR A 106 -29.05 -2.33 -6.41
C TYR A 106 -30.19 -1.95 -7.35
N LYS A 107 -31.09 -2.90 -7.60
CA LYS A 107 -32.36 -2.70 -8.28
C LYS A 107 -33.51 -2.71 -7.29
N LEU A 108 -34.47 -1.81 -7.45
CA LEU A 108 -35.70 -1.78 -6.66
C LEU A 108 -36.65 -2.87 -7.16
N THR A 109 -36.78 -3.98 -6.42
CA THR A 109 -37.61 -5.11 -6.85
C THR A 109 -39.05 -5.00 -6.35
N LYS A 110 -39.26 -4.40 -5.18
CA LYS A 110 -40.57 -4.22 -4.57
C LYS A 110 -40.64 -2.90 -3.82
N ILE A 111 -41.72 -2.15 -4.03
CA ILE A 111 -42.03 -0.91 -3.32
C ILE A 111 -43.35 -1.14 -2.62
N THR A 112 -43.35 -1.02 -1.29
CA THR A 112 -44.53 -1.08 -0.43
C THR A 112 -44.83 0.31 0.12
N HIS A 113 -45.83 0.44 1.00
CA HIS A 113 -46.18 1.73 1.62
C HIS A 113 -45.06 2.28 2.53
N ASN A 114 -44.33 1.42 3.23
CA ASN A 114 -43.32 1.84 4.22
C ASN A 114 -41.92 1.26 3.96
N SER A 115 -41.75 0.45 2.92
CA SER A 115 -40.46 -0.16 2.63
C SER A 115 -40.20 -0.38 1.14
N VAL A 116 -38.92 -0.52 0.82
CA VAL A 116 -38.41 -0.81 -0.53
C VAL A 116 -37.40 -1.94 -0.43
N ILE A 117 -37.57 -2.95 -1.28
CA ILE A 117 -36.60 -4.03 -1.41
C ILE A 117 -35.60 -3.67 -2.49
N LEU A 118 -34.33 -3.61 -2.09
CA LEU A 118 -33.16 -3.45 -2.94
C LEU A 118 -32.51 -4.82 -3.14
N GLN A 119 -32.20 -5.17 -4.38
CA GLN A 119 -31.58 -6.46 -4.69
C GLN A 119 -30.53 -6.30 -5.78
N ASN A 120 -29.39 -6.96 -5.58
CA ASN A 120 -28.38 -7.21 -6.62
C ASN A 120 -28.17 -8.74 -6.75
N GLU A 121 -27.13 -9.16 -7.47
CA GLU A 121 -26.85 -10.59 -7.70
C GLU A 121 -26.48 -11.37 -6.44
N ILE A 122 -26.03 -10.69 -5.38
CA ILE A 122 -25.39 -11.31 -4.20
C ILE A 122 -26.27 -11.13 -2.94
N GLU A 123 -26.95 -10.00 -2.83
CA GLU A 123 -27.60 -9.56 -1.60
C GLU A 123 -28.95 -8.89 -1.86
N LYS A 124 -29.80 -9.02 -0.85
CA LYS A 124 -31.13 -8.43 -0.79
C LYS A 124 -31.24 -7.63 0.51
N LYS A 125 -31.57 -6.35 0.38
CA LYS A 125 -31.71 -5.39 1.50
C LYS A 125 -33.10 -4.77 1.49
N GLU A 126 -33.57 -4.40 2.68
CA GLU A 126 -34.82 -3.67 2.85
C GLU A 126 -34.51 -2.27 3.40
N LEU A 127 -34.97 -1.25 2.69
CA LEU A 127 -35.02 0.13 3.16
C LEU A 127 -36.40 0.39 3.75
N VAL A 128 -36.44 0.91 4.97
CA VAL A 128 -37.69 1.28 5.67
C VAL A 128 -37.75 2.79 5.87
N ILE A 129 -38.96 3.34 5.85
CA ILE A 129 -39.18 4.75 6.20
C ILE A 129 -38.79 4.93 7.67
N ARG A 130 -37.78 5.77 7.94
CA ARG A 130 -37.40 6.13 9.31
C ARG A 130 -38.50 6.99 9.91
N THR A 131 -39.34 6.41 10.76
CA THR A 131 -40.19 7.20 11.64
C THR A 131 -39.30 7.86 12.69
N LYS A 132 -39.63 9.08 13.09
CA LYS A 132 -38.86 9.90 14.03
C LYS A 132 -38.65 9.26 15.42
N ASP A 133 -39.25 8.08 15.66
CA ASP A 133 -39.37 7.46 16.98
C ASP A 133 -38.33 6.35 17.29
N GLU A 134 -37.51 5.91 16.32
CA GLU A 134 -36.45 4.94 16.61
C GLU A 134 -35.17 5.64 17.10
N SER A 135 -35.30 6.44 18.16
CA SER A 135 -34.17 6.80 18.99
C SER A 135 -33.92 5.67 20.00
N ASN A 136 -32.67 5.23 20.05
CA ASN A 136 -32.03 4.44 21.11
C ASN A 136 -32.05 2.90 20.93
N VAL A 137 -30.94 2.43 20.35
CA VAL A 137 -30.38 1.09 20.53
C VAL A 137 -30.65 0.55 21.94
N LYS A 138 -31.40 -0.55 22.06
CA LYS A 138 -31.47 -1.34 23.30
C LYS A 138 -30.45 -2.48 23.21
N ILE A 139 -29.30 -2.29 23.84
CA ILE A 139 -28.34 -3.37 24.08
C ILE A 139 -28.84 -4.15 25.30
N PHE A 140 -29.18 -5.42 25.12
CA PHE A 140 -29.38 -6.36 26.23
C PHE A 140 -28.07 -7.14 26.44
N SER A 141 -27.55 -7.11 27.66
CA SER A 141 -26.50 -8.02 28.13
C SER A 141 -27.11 -9.05 29.07
N LYS A 142 -26.60 -10.28 29.00
CA LYS A 142 -27.02 -11.42 29.83
C LYS A 142 -26.25 -11.44 31.15
#